data_AF-A0A177DZ80-F1
#
_entry.id   AF-A0A177DZ80-F1
#
_cell.length_a   1.000
_cell.length_b   1.000
_cell.length_c   1.000
_cell.angle_alpha   90.00
_cell.angle_beta   90.00
_cell.angle_gamma   90.00
#
_symmetry.space_group_name_H-M   'P 1'
#
loop_
_entity.id
_entity.type
_entity.pdbx_description
1 polymer ?
#
loop_
_entity_poly.entity_id
_entity_poly.type
_entity_poly.pdbx_seq_one_letter_code
_entity_poly.pdbx_strand_id
1 'polypeptide(L)'
;MCSKEAMLTVIKKWQISSMLVDVLLKFGDQPQVFQESSGFRQLCQSRDQSFELCYQFMYVERNGRRPPRDTWSFRQTGVMHKFSFESCSSQIVIIHPSDDAVAQSKLEAMAESSHRAQLTRHPLTVHLIIIWSYLANWQDHIESLASDLEQIRRRIDVADISEPDAIPAINPERLQTLRHIEDKIVCKACKCLRSNIVLVKTLMSINTAFATKIPSLGESSYSVHQELQIMEHRLESHINAAETLAQRVQATLGLLTNLLDIGNQANSREISTRILRLTQEGVDDNATVKVITVFTLIYLPASFVASFLGMNLFDFKSEDGSLRASPQFWIFIVTTVPLTMLTVGAWYLYKTRHNKLRKAKSIAESV
;
A
#
# COMPACT_ATOMS: atom_id res chain seq x y z
N MET A 1 -20.04 26.82 -9.22
CA MET A 1 -20.47 26.21 -7.93
C MET A 1 -21.91 26.63 -7.65
N CYS A 2 -22.82 25.67 -7.46
CA CYS A 2 -24.23 25.97 -7.14
C CYS A 2 -24.35 26.46 -5.69
N SER A 3 -24.97 27.61 -5.46
CA SER A 3 -25.16 28.15 -4.11
C SER A 3 -26.29 27.44 -3.37
N LYS A 4 -26.22 27.40 -2.03
CA LYS A 4 -27.29 26.83 -1.18
C LYS A 4 -28.66 27.47 -1.49
N GLU A 5 -28.69 28.78 -1.72
CA GLU A 5 -29.91 29.53 -2.04
C GLU A 5 -30.49 29.17 -3.41
N ALA A 6 -29.63 29.01 -4.43
CA ALA A 6 -30.06 28.55 -5.74
C ALA A 6 -30.67 27.14 -5.66
N MET A 7 -30.03 26.23 -4.91
CA MET A 7 -30.53 24.88 -4.72
C MET A 7 -31.85 24.84 -3.95
N LEU A 8 -31.99 25.63 -2.87
CA LEU A 8 -33.26 25.75 -2.14
C LEU A 8 -34.39 26.32 -3.01
N THR A 9 -34.07 27.24 -3.92
CA THR A 9 -35.03 27.79 -4.88
C THR A 9 -35.49 26.71 -5.85
N VAL A 10 -34.57 25.90 -6.38
CA VAL A 10 -34.89 24.76 -7.26
C VAL A 10 -35.75 23.73 -6.53
N ILE A 11 -35.38 23.36 -5.29
CA ILE A 11 -36.14 22.40 -4.47
C ILE A 11 -37.58 22.88 -4.24
N LYS A 12 -37.76 24.15 -3.85
CA LYS A 12 -39.08 24.74 -3.61
C LYS A 12 -39.89 24.86 -4.91
N LYS A 13 -39.27 25.36 -5.98
CA LYS A 13 -39.94 25.63 -7.26
C LYS A 13 -40.43 24.35 -7.94
N TRP A 14 -39.63 23.29 -7.89
CA TRP A 14 -39.93 22.02 -8.54
C TRP A 14 -40.55 20.98 -7.60
N GLN A 15 -40.89 21.40 -6.36
CA GLN A 15 -41.40 20.52 -5.30
C GLN A 15 -40.61 19.21 -5.19
N ILE A 16 -39.29 19.35 -5.19
CA ILE A 16 -38.36 18.23 -5.19
C ILE A 16 -38.46 17.51 -3.85
N SER A 17 -38.62 16.19 -3.92
CA SER A 17 -38.63 15.29 -2.76
C SER A 17 -37.34 15.41 -1.94
N SER A 18 -37.43 15.17 -0.63
CA SER A 18 -36.26 15.19 0.26
C SER A 18 -35.15 14.21 -0.17
N MET A 19 -35.49 13.20 -0.98
CA MET A 19 -34.55 12.25 -1.56
C MET A 19 -33.38 12.91 -2.31
N LEU A 20 -33.62 14.05 -2.98
CA LEU A 20 -32.55 14.75 -3.68
C LEU A 20 -31.52 15.34 -2.71
N VAL A 21 -31.93 15.70 -1.49
CA VAL A 21 -31.03 16.24 -0.46
C VAL A 21 -30.01 15.17 -0.06
N ASP A 22 -30.43 13.92 0.06
CA ASP A 22 -29.52 12.81 0.38
C ASP A 22 -28.47 12.60 -0.73
N VAL A 23 -28.88 12.73 -1.99
CA VAL A 23 -27.94 12.70 -3.13
C VAL A 23 -27.01 13.90 -3.10
N LEU A 24 -27.51 15.11 -2.81
CA LEU A 24 -26.73 16.34 -2.73
C LEU A 24 -25.68 16.31 -1.63
N LEU A 25 -26.00 15.75 -0.46
CA LEU A 25 -25.06 15.59 0.66
C LEU A 25 -23.91 14.62 0.34
N LYS A 26 -24.07 13.80 -0.71
CA LYS A 26 -23.00 12.94 -1.25
C LYS A 26 -22.09 13.66 -2.25
N PHE A 27 -22.40 14.89 -2.66
CA PHE A 27 -21.50 15.72 -3.45
C PHE A 27 -20.58 16.54 -2.53
N GLY A 28 -19.25 16.41 -2.72
CA GLY A 28 -18.26 17.17 -1.98
C GLY A 28 -17.03 16.35 -1.63
N ASP A 29 -16.15 16.92 -0.82
CA ASP A 29 -14.93 16.28 -0.33
C ASP A 29 -15.31 15.35 0.84
N GLN A 30 -15.83 14.15 0.54
CA GLN A 30 -16.02 13.14 1.58
C GLN A 30 -14.68 12.43 1.82
N PRO A 31 -14.23 12.28 3.08
CA PRO A 31 -13.07 11.45 3.37
C PRO A 31 -13.36 10.04 2.83
N GLN A 32 -12.33 9.38 2.28
CA GLN A 32 -12.36 8.05 1.64
C GLN A 32 -12.92 6.90 2.53
N VAL A 33 -13.44 7.23 3.71
CA VAL A 33 -14.08 6.35 4.68
C VAL A 33 -15.49 5.99 4.19
N PHE A 34 -15.51 4.96 3.33
CA PHE A 34 -16.46 3.84 3.40
C PHE A 34 -17.97 4.05 3.16
N GLN A 35 -18.48 5.24 2.82
CA GLN A 35 -19.91 5.43 2.47
C GLN A 35 -20.20 5.98 1.07
N GLU A 36 -19.19 6.34 0.28
CA GLU A 36 -19.37 6.89 -1.07
C GLU A 36 -19.91 5.88 -2.11
N SER A 37 -19.93 4.57 -1.82
CA SER A 37 -20.00 3.55 -2.87
C SER A 37 -21.28 2.70 -2.91
N SER A 38 -22.23 2.90 -2.00
CA SER A 38 -23.59 2.40 -2.22
C SER A 38 -24.32 3.49 -2.98
N GLY A 39 -24.34 3.40 -4.32
CA GLY A 39 -25.08 4.35 -5.15
C GLY A 39 -26.44 4.54 -4.54
N PHE A 40 -26.66 5.76 -4.04
CA PHE A 40 -27.89 6.05 -3.33
C PHE A 40 -29.02 5.81 -4.31
N ARG A 41 -30.03 5.06 -3.87
CA ARG A 41 -31.21 4.82 -4.67
C ARG A 41 -32.42 4.77 -3.77
N GLN A 42 -33.38 5.64 -4.04
CA GLN A 42 -34.66 5.61 -3.37
C GLN A 42 -35.76 5.58 -4.42
N LEU A 43 -36.69 4.64 -4.23
CA LEU A 43 -37.90 4.52 -5.02
C LEU A 43 -39.06 4.71 -4.05
N CYS A 44 -39.89 5.73 -4.27
CA CYS A 44 -41.17 5.85 -3.60
C CYS A 44 -42.29 5.81 -4.64
N GLN A 45 -43.26 4.95 -4.37
CA GLN A 45 -44.53 4.97 -5.07
C GLN A 45 -45.50 5.70 -4.14
N SER A 46 -45.93 6.89 -4.57
CA SER A 46 -46.91 7.64 -3.79
C SER A 46 -48.31 7.08 -4.04
N ARG A 47 -49.24 7.36 -3.11
CA ARG A 47 -50.63 6.88 -3.15
C ARG A 47 -51.42 7.46 -4.34
N ASP A 48 -50.90 8.53 -4.94
CA ASP A 48 -51.43 9.31 -6.05
C ASP A 48 -51.03 8.76 -7.45
N GLN A 49 -50.67 7.48 -7.55
CA GLN A 49 -50.20 6.87 -8.81
C GLN A 49 -49.06 7.67 -9.46
N SER A 50 -48.14 8.21 -8.67
CA SER A 50 -46.86 8.73 -9.16
C SER A 50 -45.71 7.85 -8.68
N PHE A 51 -44.60 7.84 -9.42
CA PHE A 51 -43.36 7.29 -8.89
C PHE A 51 -42.27 8.35 -8.84
N GLU A 52 -41.42 8.24 -7.83
CA GLU A 52 -40.22 9.03 -7.65
C GLU A 52 -39.02 8.10 -7.56
N LEU A 53 -38.07 8.30 -8.45
CA LEU A 53 -36.78 7.64 -8.49
C LEU A 53 -35.69 8.69 -8.27
N CYS A 54 -34.88 8.51 -7.24
CA CYS A 54 -33.68 9.31 -7.06
C CYS A 54 -32.47 8.39 -7.01
N TYR A 55 -31.43 8.69 -7.79
CA TYR A 55 -30.19 7.94 -7.73
C TYR A 55 -28.93 8.77 -7.99
N GLN A 56 -27.82 8.22 -7.53
CA GLN A 56 -26.47 8.68 -7.84
C GLN A 56 -25.84 7.69 -8.84
N PHE A 57 -25.46 8.19 -10.01
CA PHE A 57 -24.74 7.42 -11.02
C PHE A 57 -23.27 7.81 -11.03
N MET A 58 -22.42 6.82 -10.76
CA MET A 58 -20.97 7.01 -10.69
C MET A 58 -20.32 6.46 -11.96
N TYR A 59 -19.32 7.17 -12.46
CA TYR A 59 -18.64 6.82 -13.70
C TYR A 59 -17.20 7.32 -13.71
N VAL A 60 -16.44 6.88 -14.71
CA VAL A 60 -15.08 7.35 -14.97
C VAL A 60 -15.04 8.18 -16.24
N GLU A 61 -14.19 9.20 -16.24
CA GLU A 61 -14.00 10.08 -17.40
C GLU A 61 -12.55 10.57 -17.45
N ARG A 62 -12.06 10.82 -18.67
CA ARG A 62 -10.75 11.43 -18.87
C ARG A 62 -10.78 12.89 -18.42
N ASN A 63 -9.80 13.28 -17.63
CA ASN A 63 -9.72 14.63 -17.06
C ASN A 63 -8.75 15.57 -17.80
N GLY A 64 -8.18 15.12 -18.94
CA GLY A 64 -7.24 15.88 -19.75
C GLY A 64 -5.85 16.08 -19.13
N ARG A 65 -5.59 15.55 -17.93
CA ARG A 65 -4.26 15.64 -17.28
C ARG A 65 -3.28 14.72 -18.00
N ARG A 66 -1.99 15.03 -17.86
CA ARG A 66 -0.88 14.23 -18.39
C ARG A 66 -0.17 13.46 -17.27
N PRO A 67 0.45 12.30 -17.57
CA PRO A 67 1.33 11.60 -16.64
C PRO A 67 2.40 12.56 -16.06
N PRO A 68 2.81 12.40 -14.79
CA PRO A 68 2.51 11.28 -13.88
C PRO A 68 1.18 11.43 -13.11
N ARG A 69 0.39 12.49 -13.36
CA ARG A 69 -0.91 12.65 -12.72
C ARG A 69 -1.92 11.65 -13.29
N ASP A 70 -2.87 11.25 -12.46
CA ASP A 70 -3.98 10.39 -12.89
C ASP A 70 -4.77 11.07 -14.01
N THR A 71 -4.85 10.39 -15.16
CA THR A 71 -5.54 10.86 -16.37
C THR A 71 -7.04 10.57 -16.32
N TRP A 72 -7.47 9.78 -15.33
CA TRP A 72 -8.86 9.43 -15.09
C TRP A 72 -9.39 10.12 -13.84
N SER A 73 -10.70 10.34 -13.81
CA SER A 73 -11.39 10.83 -12.63
C SER A 73 -12.69 10.07 -12.45
N PHE A 74 -12.89 9.61 -11.22
CA PHE A 74 -14.18 9.12 -10.77
C PHE A 74 -15.08 10.33 -10.56
N ARG A 75 -16.25 10.29 -11.19
CA ARG A 75 -17.25 11.35 -11.18
C ARG A 75 -18.61 10.76 -10.82
N GLN A 76 -19.53 11.64 -10.48
CA GLN A 76 -20.88 11.26 -10.12
C GLN A 76 -21.87 12.28 -10.67
N THR A 77 -23.04 11.79 -11.09
CA THR A 77 -24.19 12.59 -11.49
C THR A 77 -25.39 12.15 -10.66
N GLY A 78 -26.13 13.13 -10.13
CA GLY A 78 -27.36 12.90 -9.39
C GLY A 78 -28.54 13.01 -10.33
N VAL A 79 -29.48 12.09 -10.27
CA VAL A 79 -30.69 12.11 -11.09
C VAL A 79 -31.90 11.91 -10.19
N MET A 80 -32.87 12.81 -10.31
CA MET A 80 -34.22 12.61 -9.79
C MET A 80 -35.18 12.55 -10.96
N HIS A 81 -36.04 11.54 -10.97
CA HIS A 81 -37.12 11.38 -11.91
C HIS A 81 -38.42 11.20 -11.15
N LYS A 82 -39.36 12.11 -11.38
CA LYS A 82 -40.75 11.98 -10.97
C LYS A 82 -41.60 11.76 -12.19
N PHE A 83 -42.54 10.84 -12.10
CA PHE A 83 -43.47 10.56 -13.19
C PHE A 83 -44.88 10.37 -12.65
N SER A 84 -45.84 10.95 -13.36
CA SER A 84 -47.26 10.79 -13.08
C SER A 84 -47.87 9.83 -14.09
N PHE A 85 -48.46 8.74 -13.61
CA PHE A 85 -49.14 7.78 -14.47
C PHE A 85 -50.45 8.34 -15.05
N GLU A 86 -51.09 9.29 -14.36
CA GLU A 86 -52.32 9.94 -14.84
C GLU A 86 -52.08 10.87 -16.04
N SER A 87 -51.01 11.68 -15.98
CA SER A 87 -50.68 12.65 -17.03
C SER A 87 -49.67 12.11 -18.06
N CYS A 88 -49.14 10.91 -17.84
CA CYS A 88 -48.04 10.33 -18.62
C CYS A 88 -46.85 11.29 -18.80
N SER A 89 -46.55 12.10 -17.79
CA SER A 89 -45.54 13.15 -17.85
C SER A 89 -44.36 12.85 -16.91
N SER A 90 -43.14 13.20 -17.37
CA SER A 90 -41.90 13.08 -16.62
C SER A 90 -41.37 14.45 -16.21
N GLN A 91 -40.94 14.57 -14.96
CA GLN A 91 -40.12 15.67 -14.47
C GLN A 91 -38.78 15.11 -14.02
N ILE A 92 -37.68 15.59 -14.62
CA ILE A 92 -36.34 15.08 -14.37
C ILE A 92 -35.43 16.24 -13.99
N VAL A 93 -34.71 16.06 -12.88
CA VAL A 93 -33.65 16.97 -12.43
C VAL A 93 -32.34 16.22 -12.45
N ILE A 94 -31.35 16.78 -13.13
CA ILE A 94 -30.02 16.20 -13.27
C ILE A 94 -29.00 17.16 -12.67
N ILE A 95 -28.08 16.63 -11.87
CA ILE A 95 -27.00 17.39 -11.25
C ILE A 95 -25.68 16.82 -11.77
N HIS A 96 -25.01 17.60 -12.61
CA HIS A 96 -23.71 17.25 -13.16
C HIS A 96 -22.55 17.88 -12.38
N PRO A 97 -21.37 17.24 -12.37
CA PRO A 97 -20.19 17.77 -11.71
C PRO A 97 -19.40 18.78 -12.59
N SER A 98 -19.74 18.90 -13.87
CA SER A 98 -19.02 19.70 -14.86
C SER A 98 -20.00 20.40 -15.79
N ASP A 99 -19.64 21.59 -16.28
CA ASP A 99 -20.45 22.37 -17.22
C ASP A 99 -20.48 21.71 -18.61
N ASP A 100 -19.40 21.03 -19.01
CA ASP A 100 -19.29 20.31 -20.29
C ASP A 100 -19.64 18.80 -20.19
N ALA A 101 -20.65 18.43 -19.41
CA ALA A 101 -20.99 17.02 -19.22
C ALA A 101 -21.49 16.37 -20.53
N VAL A 102 -20.85 15.28 -20.97
CA VAL A 102 -21.18 14.58 -22.23
C VAL A 102 -22.66 14.17 -22.31
N ALA A 103 -23.21 13.68 -21.20
CA ALA A 103 -24.63 13.32 -21.14
C ALA A 103 -25.55 14.53 -21.31
N GLN A 104 -25.18 15.70 -20.75
CA GLN A 104 -25.95 16.93 -20.90
C GLN A 104 -25.94 17.39 -22.36
N SER A 105 -24.77 17.47 -23.00
CA SER A 105 -24.67 17.89 -24.40
C SER A 105 -25.45 16.96 -25.34
N LYS A 106 -25.47 15.65 -25.08
CA LYS A 106 -26.30 14.70 -25.86
C LYS A 106 -27.79 14.92 -25.65
N LEU A 107 -28.22 15.16 -24.43
CA LEU A 107 -29.63 15.43 -24.11
C LEU A 107 -30.10 16.73 -24.75
N GLU A 108 -29.31 17.80 -24.67
CA GLU A 108 -29.59 19.10 -25.29
C GLU A 108 -29.64 18.98 -26.82
N ALA A 109 -28.65 18.34 -27.44
CA ALA A 109 -28.65 18.10 -28.89
C ALA A 109 -29.87 17.29 -29.37
N MET A 110 -30.33 16.31 -28.59
CA MET A 110 -31.55 15.57 -28.91
C MET A 110 -32.81 16.40 -28.71
N ALA A 111 -32.84 17.28 -27.71
CA ALA A 111 -33.99 18.14 -27.42
C ALA A 111 -34.17 19.26 -28.46
N GLU A 112 -33.06 19.75 -29.04
CA GLU A 112 -33.03 20.81 -30.04
C GLU A 112 -33.15 20.30 -31.49
N SER A 113 -32.91 19.01 -31.72
CA SER A 113 -32.99 18.40 -33.06
C SER A 113 -34.36 17.77 -33.36
N SER A 114 -34.52 17.30 -34.59
CA SER A 114 -35.66 16.49 -35.03
C SER A 114 -35.85 15.18 -34.22
N HIS A 115 -34.84 14.79 -33.42
CA HIS A 115 -34.88 13.62 -32.55
C HIS A 115 -35.62 13.83 -31.23
N ARG A 116 -36.18 15.03 -30.96
CA ARG A 116 -36.95 15.33 -29.74
C ARG A 116 -38.05 14.30 -29.46
N ALA A 117 -38.72 13.80 -30.51
CA ALA A 117 -39.75 12.77 -30.39
C ALA A 117 -39.21 11.43 -29.84
N GLN A 118 -37.93 11.11 -30.11
CA GLN A 118 -37.28 9.91 -29.57
C GLN A 118 -36.99 10.07 -28.08
N LEU A 119 -36.60 11.27 -27.64
CA LEU A 119 -36.34 11.57 -26.23
C LEU A 119 -37.60 11.36 -25.38
N THR A 120 -38.78 11.71 -25.92
CA THR A 120 -40.08 11.56 -25.23
C THR A 120 -40.77 10.22 -25.50
N ARG A 121 -40.17 9.31 -26.28
CA ARG A 121 -40.79 8.03 -26.66
C ARG A 121 -41.03 7.11 -25.48
N HIS A 122 -40.18 7.16 -24.46
CA HIS A 122 -40.30 6.34 -23.26
C HIS A 122 -39.79 7.10 -22.03
N PRO A 123 -40.42 6.96 -20.84
CA PRO A 123 -39.98 7.67 -19.63
C PRO A 123 -38.54 7.37 -19.22
N LEU A 124 -38.01 6.20 -19.59
CA LEU A 124 -36.64 5.79 -19.25
C LEU A 124 -35.56 6.26 -20.23
N THR A 125 -35.91 6.88 -21.36
CA THR A 125 -34.94 7.23 -22.42
C THR A 125 -33.79 8.11 -21.90
N VAL A 126 -34.09 9.10 -21.04
CA VAL A 126 -33.08 9.97 -20.43
C VAL A 126 -32.06 9.18 -19.61
N HIS A 127 -32.52 8.19 -18.85
CA HIS A 127 -31.66 7.32 -18.05
C HIS A 127 -30.74 6.47 -18.93
N LEU A 128 -31.26 5.95 -20.05
CA LEU A 128 -30.46 5.19 -21.00
C LEU A 128 -29.35 6.05 -21.59
N ILE A 129 -29.66 7.28 -22.01
CA ILE A 129 -28.67 8.21 -22.57
C ILE A 129 -27.57 8.52 -21.55
N ILE A 130 -27.93 8.77 -20.29
CA ILE A 130 -26.96 9.05 -19.23
C ILE A 130 -26.00 7.85 -19.05
N ILE A 131 -26.54 6.64 -18.90
CA ILE A 131 -25.71 5.44 -18.67
C ILE A 131 -24.83 5.14 -19.89
N TRP A 132 -25.41 5.14 -21.10
CA TRP A 132 -24.68 4.90 -22.34
C TRP A 132 -23.56 5.91 -22.57
N SER A 133 -23.72 7.15 -22.13
CA SER A 133 -22.73 8.21 -22.33
C SER A 133 -21.39 7.92 -21.64
N TYR A 134 -21.40 7.14 -20.57
CA TYR A 134 -20.20 6.89 -19.77
C TYR A 134 -19.83 5.42 -19.66
N LEU A 135 -20.67 4.50 -20.14
CA LEU A 135 -20.43 3.06 -20.05
C LEU A 135 -19.15 2.64 -20.78
N ALA A 136 -18.89 3.20 -21.97
CA ALA A 136 -17.71 2.88 -22.77
C ALA A 136 -16.38 3.25 -22.10
N ASN A 137 -16.38 4.26 -21.22
CA ASN A 137 -15.16 4.74 -20.56
C ASN A 137 -14.55 3.72 -19.61
N TRP A 138 -15.34 2.75 -19.13
CA TRP A 138 -14.85 1.71 -18.22
C TRP A 138 -13.83 0.79 -18.87
N GLN A 139 -14.03 0.47 -20.16
CA GLN A 139 -13.08 -0.38 -20.90
C GLN A 139 -11.70 0.27 -20.94
N ASP A 140 -11.63 1.52 -21.40
CA ASP A 140 -10.38 2.29 -21.49
C ASP A 140 -9.72 2.50 -20.12
N HIS A 141 -10.52 2.71 -19.07
CA HIS A 141 -10.00 2.90 -17.73
C HIS A 141 -9.37 1.61 -17.17
N ILE A 142 -10.05 0.47 -17.32
CA ILE A 142 -9.53 -0.83 -16.89
C ILE A 142 -8.27 -1.19 -17.68
N GLU A 143 -8.25 -0.95 -18.99
CA GLU A 143 -7.07 -1.14 -19.85
C GLU A 143 -5.88 -0.28 -19.38
N SER A 144 -6.13 0.98 -19.02
CA SER A 144 -5.10 1.87 -18.47
C SER A 144 -4.50 1.32 -17.18
N LEU A 145 -5.32 0.83 -16.25
CA LEU A 145 -4.84 0.23 -15.00
C LEU A 145 -4.08 -1.08 -15.24
N ALA A 146 -4.51 -1.87 -16.22
CA ALA A 146 -3.80 -3.08 -16.63
C ALA A 146 -2.43 -2.75 -17.23
N SER A 147 -2.33 -1.69 -18.03
CA SER A 147 -1.06 -1.19 -18.57
C SER A 147 -0.11 -0.73 -17.46
N ASP A 148 -0.62 0.00 -16.47
CA ASP A 148 0.18 0.45 -15.32
C ASP A 148 0.74 -0.75 -14.51
N LEU A 149 -0.08 -1.78 -14.29
CA LEU A 149 0.36 -3.02 -13.64
C LEU A 149 1.45 -3.74 -14.44
N GLU A 150 1.27 -3.85 -15.76
CA GLU A 150 2.22 -4.52 -16.64
C GLU A 150 3.59 -3.81 -16.67
N GLN A 151 3.59 -2.47 -16.62
CA GLN A 151 4.84 -1.70 -16.50
C GLN A 151 5.60 -2.01 -15.20
N ILE A 152 4.87 -2.20 -14.10
CA ILE A 152 5.47 -2.61 -12.81
C ILE A 152 6.02 -4.04 -12.93
N ARG A 153 5.21 -4.97 -13.46
CA ARG A 153 5.56 -6.38 -13.57
C ARG A 153 6.79 -6.64 -14.43
N ARG A 154 6.89 -6.01 -15.61
CA ARG A 154 8.09 -6.15 -16.47
C ARG A 154 9.38 -5.77 -15.77
N ARG A 155 9.33 -4.81 -14.84
CA ARG A 155 10.49 -4.40 -14.05
C ARG A 155 10.80 -5.35 -12.89
N ILE A 156 9.84 -6.17 -12.46
CA ILE A 156 10.05 -7.24 -11.48
C ILE A 156 10.69 -8.44 -12.18
N ASP A 157 10.18 -8.85 -13.35
CA ASP A 157 10.68 -10.03 -14.08
C ASP A 157 12.14 -9.87 -14.55
N VAL A 158 12.62 -8.64 -14.73
CA VAL A 158 14.01 -8.33 -15.13
C VAL A 158 14.98 -8.31 -13.95
N ALA A 159 14.49 -8.27 -12.70
CA ALA A 159 15.37 -8.24 -11.54
C ALA A 159 15.98 -9.64 -11.31
N ASP A 160 17.29 -9.78 -11.52
CA ASP A 160 18.00 -11.04 -11.24
C ASP A 160 18.09 -11.26 -9.73
N ILE A 161 17.38 -12.27 -9.22
CA ILE A 161 17.33 -12.63 -7.80
C ILE A 161 18.69 -13.18 -7.31
N SER A 162 19.58 -13.53 -8.23
CA SER A 162 20.88 -14.13 -7.95
C SER A 162 21.93 -13.08 -7.52
N GLU A 163 21.72 -11.81 -7.85
CA GLU A 163 22.64 -10.73 -7.49
C GLU A 163 22.19 -10.05 -6.19
N PRO A 164 23.02 -10.04 -5.12
CA PRO A 164 22.66 -9.42 -3.84
C PRO A 164 22.37 -7.91 -3.94
N ASP A 165 22.89 -7.23 -4.97
CA ASP A 165 22.65 -5.81 -5.24
C ASP A 165 21.37 -5.53 -6.06
N ALA A 166 20.73 -6.56 -6.63
CA ALA A 166 19.48 -6.42 -7.40
C ALA A 166 18.22 -6.42 -6.50
N ILE A 167 18.27 -7.06 -5.33
CA ILE A 167 17.16 -7.11 -4.36
C ILE A 167 16.88 -5.75 -3.68
N PRO A 168 17.89 -4.89 -3.40
CA PRO A 168 17.70 -3.49 -3.02
C PRO A 168 16.92 -2.63 -4.03
N ALA A 169 16.76 -3.08 -5.29
CA ALA A 169 16.04 -2.34 -6.33
C ALA A 169 14.50 -2.41 -6.21
N ILE A 170 13.97 -3.18 -5.25
CA ILE A 170 12.54 -3.19 -4.92
C ILE A 170 12.22 -1.96 -4.06
N ASN A 171 12.10 -0.82 -4.74
CA ASN A 171 11.83 0.48 -4.13
C ASN A 171 10.44 0.53 -3.47
N PRO A 172 10.30 1.01 -2.21
CA PRO A 172 9.02 1.26 -1.53
C PRO A 172 7.98 2.03 -2.36
N GLU A 173 8.42 2.92 -3.25
CA GLU A 173 7.55 3.64 -4.19
C GLU A 173 6.73 2.71 -5.10
N ARG A 174 7.28 1.55 -5.48
CA ARG A 174 6.59 0.57 -6.32
C ARG A 174 5.49 -0.14 -5.56
N LEU A 175 5.75 -0.49 -4.29
CA LEU A 175 4.74 -1.05 -3.40
C LEU A 175 3.60 -0.06 -3.19
N GLN A 176 3.93 1.23 -2.99
CA GLN A 176 2.94 2.29 -2.85
C GLN A 176 2.11 2.48 -4.13
N THR A 177 2.76 2.46 -5.30
CA THR A 177 2.06 2.55 -6.60
C THR A 177 1.12 1.37 -6.81
N LEU A 178 1.56 0.16 -6.49
CA LEU A 178 0.75 -1.05 -6.64
C LEU A 178 -0.44 -1.08 -5.67
N ARG A 179 -0.26 -0.62 -4.42
CA ARG A 179 -1.37 -0.39 -3.48
C ARG A 179 -2.36 0.67 -3.97
N HIS A 180 -1.86 1.74 -4.58
CA HIS A 180 -2.73 2.77 -5.18
C HIS A 180 -3.56 2.21 -6.35
N ILE A 181 -2.97 1.34 -7.18
CA ILE A 181 -3.70 0.62 -8.23
C ILE A 181 -4.75 -0.31 -7.61
N GLU A 182 -4.39 -1.07 -6.57
CA GLU A 182 -5.32 -1.94 -5.83
C GLU A 182 -6.52 -1.15 -5.29
N ASP A 183 -6.27 -0.02 -4.61
CA ASP A 183 -7.31 0.85 -4.08
C ASP A 183 -8.23 1.39 -5.18
N LYS A 184 -7.68 1.81 -6.33
CA LYS A 184 -8.52 2.26 -7.46
C LYS A 184 -9.42 1.14 -7.99
N ILE A 185 -8.92 -0.09 -8.07
CA ILE A 185 -9.70 -1.20 -8.61
C ILE A 185 -10.73 -1.68 -7.58
N VAL A 186 -10.26 -2.10 -6.40
CA VAL A 186 -11.07 -2.76 -5.38
C VAL A 186 -12.00 -1.76 -4.70
N CYS A 187 -11.45 -0.62 -4.27
CA CYS A 187 -12.22 0.33 -3.46
C CYS A 187 -13.09 1.27 -4.31
N LYS A 188 -12.76 1.50 -5.59
CA LYS A 188 -13.52 2.41 -6.46
C LYS A 188 -14.19 1.71 -7.65
N ALA A 189 -13.43 1.14 -8.59
CA ALA A 189 -13.97 0.61 -9.85
C ALA A 189 -15.00 -0.50 -9.63
N CYS A 190 -14.65 -1.56 -8.90
CA CYS A 190 -15.56 -2.68 -8.66
C CYS A 190 -16.83 -2.25 -7.93
N LYS A 191 -16.71 -1.37 -6.92
CA LYS A 191 -17.89 -0.89 -6.17
C LYS A 191 -18.79 -0.01 -7.04
N CYS A 192 -18.19 0.89 -7.82
CA CYS A 192 -18.90 1.75 -8.75
C CYS A 192 -19.68 0.93 -9.80
N LEU A 193 -19.03 -0.04 -10.43
CA LEU A 193 -19.65 -0.90 -11.42
C LEU A 193 -20.79 -1.75 -10.84
N ARG A 194 -20.59 -2.35 -9.64
CA ARG A 194 -21.65 -3.11 -8.95
C ARG A 194 -22.85 -2.22 -8.61
N SER A 195 -22.60 -0.99 -8.16
CA SER A 195 -23.66 -0.02 -7.91
C SER A 195 -24.46 0.29 -9.18
N ASN A 196 -23.78 0.45 -10.31
CA ASN A 196 -24.42 0.70 -11.60
C ASN A 196 -25.26 -0.50 -12.08
N ILE A 197 -24.83 -1.75 -11.81
CA ILE A 197 -25.66 -2.94 -12.09
C ILE A 197 -26.97 -2.88 -11.30
N VAL A 198 -26.91 -2.56 -10.01
CA VAL A 198 -28.12 -2.46 -9.17
C VAL A 198 -29.07 -1.38 -9.73
N LEU A 199 -28.53 -0.25 -10.17
CA LEU A 199 -29.32 0.77 -10.85
C LEU A 199 -30.00 0.23 -12.12
N VAL A 200 -29.25 -0.40 -13.02
CA VAL A 200 -29.78 -0.98 -14.27
C VAL A 200 -30.86 -2.02 -13.97
N LYS A 201 -30.61 -2.96 -13.07
CA LYS A 201 -31.59 -3.96 -12.63
C LYS A 201 -32.88 -3.32 -12.15
N THR A 202 -32.78 -2.20 -11.46
CA THR A 202 -34.00 -1.56 -10.98
C THR A 202 -34.69 -0.66 -12.00
N LEU A 203 -33.97 -0.12 -12.99
CA LEU A 203 -34.59 0.45 -14.18
C LEU A 203 -35.36 -0.64 -14.95
N MET A 204 -34.86 -1.88 -14.99
CA MET A 204 -35.59 -3.01 -15.59
C MET A 204 -36.89 -3.29 -14.83
N SER A 205 -36.86 -3.31 -13.49
CA SER A 205 -38.08 -3.48 -12.68
C SER A 205 -39.10 -2.35 -12.90
N ILE A 206 -38.63 -1.10 -13.00
CA ILE A 206 -39.50 0.05 -13.32
C ILE A 206 -40.08 -0.07 -14.73
N ASN A 207 -39.28 -0.50 -15.70
CA ASN A 207 -39.71 -0.72 -17.06
C ASN A 207 -40.84 -1.76 -17.14
N THR A 208 -40.74 -2.85 -16.37
CA THR A 208 -41.82 -3.84 -16.25
C THR A 208 -43.09 -3.22 -15.67
N ALA A 209 -42.97 -2.33 -14.68
CA ALA A 209 -44.12 -1.61 -14.12
C ALA A 209 -44.76 -0.63 -15.13
N PHE A 210 -43.97 0.01 -15.99
CA PHE A 210 -44.50 0.83 -17.08
C PHE A 210 -45.24 0.00 -18.12
N ALA A 211 -44.65 -1.09 -18.60
CA ALA A 211 -45.26 -1.95 -19.60
C ALA A 211 -46.61 -2.51 -19.14
N THR A 212 -46.74 -2.80 -17.84
CA THR A 212 -47.97 -3.32 -17.24
C THR A 212 -49.03 -2.25 -17.01
N LYS A 213 -48.65 -1.05 -16.54
CA LYS A 213 -49.59 0.02 -16.21
C LYS A 213 -49.98 0.90 -17.41
N ILE A 214 -49.14 0.97 -18.44
CA ILE A 214 -49.34 1.83 -19.62
C ILE A 214 -49.20 0.96 -20.88
N PRO A 215 -50.28 0.34 -21.37
CA PRO A 215 -50.24 -0.60 -22.50
C PRO A 215 -49.64 -0.01 -23.78
N SER A 216 -49.81 1.30 -24.02
CA SER A 216 -49.24 1.99 -25.19
C SER A 216 -47.72 2.03 -25.20
N LEU A 217 -47.06 1.79 -24.06
CA LEU A 217 -45.61 1.73 -23.99
C LEU A 217 -45.05 0.33 -24.32
N GLY A 218 -45.88 -0.71 -24.45
CA GLY A 218 -45.43 -2.11 -24.56
C GLY A 218 -44.28 -2.36 -25.54
N GLU A 219 -44.40 -1.88 -26.78
CA GLU A 219 -43.34 -2.03 -27.80
C GLU A 219 -42.06 -1.26 -27.40
N SER A 220 -42.19 -0.01 -26.97
CA SER A 220 -41.04 0.79 -26.52
C SER A 220 -40.39 0.25 -25.25
N SER A 221 -41.17 -0.30 -24.32
CA SER A 221 -40.67 -0.94 -23.11
C SER A 221 -39.93 -2.23 -23.44
N TYR A 222 -40.33 -2.98 -24.47
CA TYR A 222 -39.57 -4.13 -24.94
C TYR A 222 -38.17 -3.72 -25.42
N SER A 223 -38.08 -2.71 -26.29
CA SER A 223 -36.78 -2.19 -26.77
C SER A 223 -35.92 -1.65 -25.62
N VAL A 224 -36.52 -0.91 -24.68
CA VAL A 224 -35.83 -0.41 -23.49
C VAL A 224 -35.33 -1.54 -22.60
N HIS A 225 -36.08 -2.64 -22.47
CA HIS A 225 -35.64 -3.80 -21.71
C HIS A 225 -34.40 -4.44 -22.34
N GLN A 226 -34.36 -4.58 -23.67
CA GLN A 226 -33.20 -5.10 -24.39
C GLN A 226 -31.96 -4.22 -24.19
N GLU A 227 -32.11 -2.90 -24.29
CA GLU A 227 -31.02 -1.94 -24.03
C GLU A 227 -30.48 -2.07 -22.61
N LEU A 228 -31.37 -2.19 -21.60
CA LEU A 228 -30.96 -2.39 -20.21
C LEU A 228 -30.23 -3.73 -20.00
N GLN A 229 -30.67 -4.81 -20.65
CA GLN A 229 -29.97 -6.10 -20.61
C GLN A 229 -28.56 -6.00 -21.21
N ILE A 230 -28.40 -5.30 -22.33
CA ILE A 230 -27.09 -5.06 -22.94
C ILE A 230 -26.18 -4.28 -21.98
N MET A 231 -26.71 -3.24 -21.31
CA MET A 231 -25.96 -2.48 -20.31
C MET A 231 -25.54 -3.37 -19.12
N GLU A 232 -26.45 -4.19 -18.60
CA GLU A 232 -26.18 -5.13 -17.52
C GLU A 232 -25.03 -6.07 -17.89
N HIS A 233 -25.10 -6.71 -19.07
CA HIS A 233 -24.06 -7.63 -19.53
C HIS A 233 -22.70 -6.93 -19.70
N ARG A 234 -22.69 -5.69 -20.22
CA ARG A 234 -21.45 -4.89 -20.34
C ARG A 234 -20.86 -4.55 -18.97
N LEU A 235 -21.70 -4.14 -18.02
CA LEU A 235 -21.26 -3.86 -16.65
C LEU A 235 -20.71 -5.12 -15.97
N GLU A 236 -21.35 -6.28 -16.13
CA GLU A 236 -20.85 -7.57 -15.62
C GLU A 236 -19.50 -7.92 -16.23
N SER A 237 -19.33 -7.74 -17.55
CA SER A 237 -18.05 -7.93 -18.22
C SER A 237 -16.96 -7.01 -17.65
N HIS A 238 -17.25 -5.74 -17.41
CA HIS A 238 -16.30 -4.80 -16.79
C HIS A 238 -15.96 -5.19 -15.34
N ILE A 239 -16.92 -5.68 -14.56
CA ILE A 239 -16.65 -6.18 -13.19
C ILE A 239 -15.71 -7.38 -13.24
N ASN A 240 -15.99 -8.36 -14.10
CA ASN A 240 -15.16 -9.55 -14.23
C ASN A 240 -13.71 -9.18 -14.64
N ALA A 241 -13.57 -8.22 -15.56
CA ALA A 241 -12.26 -7.71 -15.96
C ALA A 241 -11.53 -7.00 -14.80
N ALA A 242 -12.24 -6.14 -14.05
CA ALA A 242 -11.68 -5.44 -12.90
C ALA A 242 -11.31 -6.40 -11.76
N GLU A 243 -12.11 -7.42 -11.47
CA GLU A 243 -11.83 -8.44 -10.45
C GLU A 243 -10.63 -9.31 -10.84
N THR A 244 -10.54 -9.71 -12.11
CA THR A 244 -9.36 -10.41 -12.64
C THR A 244 -8.10 -9.56 -12.49
N LEU A 245 -8.19 -8.26 -12.77
CA LEU A 245 -7.07 -7.35 -12.58
C LEU A 245 -6.71 -7.19 -11.10
N ALA A 246 -7.69 -7.10 -10.20
CA ALA A 246 -7.46 -7.05 -8.75
C ALA A 246 -6.70 -8.29 -8.26
N GLN A 247 -7.08 -9.49 -8.71
CA GLN A 247 -6.36 -10.74 -8.38
C GLN A 247 -4.91 -10.69 -8.85
N ARG A 248 -4.65 -10.17 -10.06
CA ARG A 248 -3.28 -10.01 -10.59
C ARG A 248 -2.46 -9.00 -9.79
N VAL A 249 -3.07 -7.89 -9.37
CA VAL A 249 -2.43 -6.90 -8.49
C VAL A 249 -2.05 -7.54 -7.15
N GLN A 250 -2.97 -8.29 -6.53
CA GLN A 250 -2.72 -8.99 -5.27
C GLN A 250 -1.62 -10.04 -5.38
N ALA A 251 -1.61 -10.83 -6.46
CA ALA A 251 -0.54 -11.78 -6.73
C ALA A 251 0.82 -11.06 -6.87
N THR A 252 0.85 -9.92 -7.56
CA THR A 252 2.07 -9.12 -7.74
C THR A 252 2.53 -8.49 -6.42
N LEU A 253 1.62 -8.01 -5.57
CA LEU A 253 1.92 -7.54 -4.22
C LEU A 253 2.52 -8.66 -3.36
N GLY A 254 1.94 -9.86 -3.42
CA GLY A 254 2.44 -11.04 -2.71
C GLY A 254 3.86 -11.42 -3.16
N LEU A 255 4.13 -11.41 -4.47
CA LEU A 255 5.47 -11.65 -4.98
C LEU A 255 6.46 -10.57 -4.51
N LEU A 256 6.09 -9.29 -4.61
CA LEU A 256 6.98 -8.18 -4.25
C LEU A 256 7.30 -8.16 -2.76
N THR A 257 6.33 -8.47 -1.90
CA THR A 257 6.54 -8.61 -0.44
C THR A 257 7.45 -9.79 -0.11
N ASN A 258 7.23 -10.95 -0.73
CA ASN A 258 8.12 -12.11 -0.55
C ASN A 258 9.57 -11.81 -0.99
N LEU A 259 9.75 -11.09 -2.10
CA LEU A 259 11.08 -10.69 -2.57
C LEU A 259 11.76 -9.70 -1.62
N LEU A 260 11.02 -8.75 -1.05
CA LEU A 260 11.54 -7.84 -0.01
C LEU A 260 12.01 -8.61 1.22
N ASP A 261 11.24 -9.61 1.67
CA ASP A 261 11.61 -10.46 2.80
C ASP A 261 12.88 -11.27 2.50
N ILE A 262 13.00 -11.84 1.29
CA ILE A 262 14.22 -12.54 0.86
C ILE A 262 15.43 -11.60 0.90
N GLY A 263 15.29 -10.37 0.40
CA GLY A 263 16.36 -9.36 0.44
C GLY A 263 16.79 -9.00 1.85
N ASN A 264 15.82 -8.76 2.73
CA ASN A 264 16.10 -8.47 4.14
C ASN A 264 16.80 -9.64 4.85
N GLN A 265 16.42 -10.87 4.53
CA GLN A 265 17.08 -12.07 5.04
C GLN A 265 18.51 -12.22 4.50
N ALA A 266 18.74 -11.98 3.21
CA ALA A 266 20.06 -12.01 2.60
C ALA A 266 21.01 -10.99 3.26
N ASN A 267 20.55 -9.74 3.43
CA ASN A 267 21.30 -8.68 4.12
C ASN A 267 21.60 -9.07 5.58
N SER A 268 20.63 -9.64 6.29
CA SER A 268 20.81 -10.08 7.68
C SER A 268 21.82 -11.21 7.81
N ARG A 269 21.84 -12.16 6.85
CA ARG A 269 22.85 -13.22 6.78
C ARG A 269 24.23 -12.66 6.51
N GLU A 270 24.36 -11.71 5.59
CA GLU A 270 25.64 -11.08 5.29
C GLU A 270 26.20 -10.34 6.50
N ILE A 271 25.38 -9.53 7.19
CA ILE A 271 25.76 -8.86 8.43
C ILE A 271 26.19 -9.88 9.49
N SER A 272 25.41 -10.95 9.68
CA SER A 272 25.73 -12.00 10.66
C SER A 272 27.07 -12.68 10.36
N THR A 273 27.35 -12.99 9.08
CA THR A 273 28.64 -13.58 8.68
C THR A 273 29.81 -12.61 8.85
N ARG A 274 29.63 -11.32 8.56
CA ARG A 274 30.63 -10.27 8.84
C ARG A 274 30.90 -10.15 10.35
N ILE A 275 29.86 -10.15 11.18
CA ILE A 275 30.00 -10.14 12.65
C ILE A 275 30.74 -11.39 13.14
N LEU A 276 30.41 -12.58 12.61
CA LEU A 276 31.12 -13.82 12.96
C LEU A 276 32.60 -13.74 12.61
N ARG A 277 32.95 -13.22 11.42
CA ARG A 277 34.35 -13.00 11.03
C ARG A 277 35.07 -12.02 11.94
N LEU A 278 34.48 -10.86 12.21
CA LEU A 278 35.04 -9.86 13.14
C LEU A 278 35.19 -10.42 14.56
N THR A 279 34.24 -11.25 15.01
CA THR A 279 34.32 -11.90 16.33
C THR A 279 35.45 -12.93 16.34
N GLN A 280 35.64 -13.68 15.27
CA GLN A 280 36.73 -14.64 15.14
C GLN A 280 38.09 -13.94 15.12
N GLU A 281 38.24 -12.88 14.31
CA GLU A 281 39.45 -12.04 14.29
C GLU A 281 39.73 -11.43 15.68
N GLY A 282 38.70 -10.93 16.37
CA GLY A 282 38.83 -10.44 17.75
C GLY A 282 39.19 -11.52 18.78
N VAL A 283 38.80 -12.78 18.55
CA VAL A 283 39.23 -13.92 19.37
C VAL A 283 40.71 -14.23 19.14
N ASP A 284 41.19 -14.13 17.90
CA ASP A 284 42.60 -14.31 17.55
C ASP A 284 43.47 -13.17 18.12
N ASP A 285 42.99 -11.92 18.08
CA ASP A 285 43.62 -10.79 18.77
C ASP A 285 43.71 -11.03 20.28
N ASN A 286 42.67 -11.62 20.87
CA ASN A 286 42.67 -12.02 22.28
C ASN A 286 43.67 -13.16 22.57
N ALA A 287 44.08 -13.97 21.58
CA ALA A 287 45.18 -14.91 21.74
C ALA A 287 46.54 -14.19 21.80
N THR A 288 46.75 -13.20 20.93
CA THR A 288 47.97 -12.38 20.91
C THR A 288 48.17 -11.60 22.21
N VAL A 289 47.11 -10.96 22.72
CA VAL A 289 47.12 -10.24 24.01
C VAL A 289 47.47 -11.17 25.18
N LYS A 290 47.00 -12.42 25.16
CA LYS A 290 47.36 -13.42 26.18
C LYS A 290 48.84 -13.77 26.14
N VAL A 291 49.43 -13.90 24.95
CA VAL A 291 50.87 -14.18 24.80
C VAL A 291 51.71 -13.03 25.36
N ILE A 292 51.40 -11.79 25.00
CA ILE A 292 52.10 -10.60 25.54
C ILE A 292 51.97 -10.54 27.07
N THR A 293 50.76 -10.79 27.60
CA THR A 293 50.52 -10.78 29.05
C THR A 293 51.38 -11.82 29.77
N VAL A 294 51.53 -13.03 29.22
CA VAL A 294 52.40 -14.07 29.78
C VAL A 294 53.86 -13.59 29.81
N PHE A 295 54.36 -13.00 28.72
CA PHE A 295 55.72 -12.44 28.70
C PHE A 295 55.92 -11.34 29.74
N THR A 296 54.96 -10.42 29.89
CA THR A 296 55.04 -9.35 30.91
C THR A 296 55.02 -9.91 32.32
N LEU A 297 54.20 -10.92 32.62
CA LEU A 297 54.14 -11.58 33.93
C LEU A 297 55.45 -12.28 34.31
N ILE A 298 56.18 -12.79 33.32
CA ILE A 298 57.51 -13.40 33.54
C ILE A 298 58.59 -12.32 33.70
N TYR A 299 58.52 -11.26 32.90
CA TYR A 299 59.55 -10.22 32.86
C TYR A 299 59.47 -9.24 34.04
N LEU A 300 58.26 -8.92 34.52
CA LEU A 300 58.05 -7.91 35.58
C LEU A 300 58.71 -8.28 36.91
N PRO A 301 58.60 -9.52 37.44
CA PRO A 301 59.27 -9.93 38.68
C PRO A 301 60.79 -9.99 38.50
N ALA A 302 61.26 -10.51 37.36
CA ALA A 302 62.68 -10.58 37.04
C ALA A 302 63.32 -9.18 36.98
N SER A 303 62.63 -8.22 36.35
CA SER A 303 63.08 -6.82 36.26
C SER A 303 63.04 -6.10 37.60
N PHE A 304 62.04 -6.36 38.44
CA PHE A 304 61.97 -5.81 39.79
C PHE A 304 63.13 -6.30 40.66
N VAL A 305 63.41 -7.61 40.64
CA VAL A 305 64.53 -8.20 41.38
C VAL A 305 65.86 -7.73 40.81
N ALA A 306 66.00 -7.64 39.48
CA ALA A 306 67.18 -7.09 38.83
C ALA A 306 67.42 -5.61 39.18
N SER A 307 66.37 -4.79 39.33
CA SER A 307 66.50 -3.38 39.72
C SER A 307 66.82 -3.24 41.21
N PHE A 308 66.17 -4.04 42.05
CA PHE A 308 66.40 -4.05 43.51
C PHE A 308 67.82 -4.51 43.85
N LEU A 309 68.29 -5.57 43.18
CA LEU A 309 69.63 -6.12 43.37
C LEU A 309 70.70 -5.40 42.53
N GLY A 310 70.32 -4.79 41.40
CA GLY A 310 71.18 -4.06 40.47
C GLY A 310 71.80 -2.80 41.06
N MET A 311 71.32 -2.35 42.22
CA MET A 311 72.02 -1.33 43.01
C MET A 311 73.29 -1.87 43.71
N ASN A 312 73.55 -3.20 43.71
CA ASN A 312 74.71 -3.81 44.40
C ASN A 312 75.36 -5.00 43.66
N LEU A 313 74.93 -5.37 42.44
CA LEU A 313 75.41 -6.61 41.79
C LEU A 313 76.69 -6.45 40.94
N PHE A 314 77.01 -5.23 40.53
CA PHE A 314 78.18 -4.91 39.73
C PHE A 314 79.09 -3.96 40.51
N ASP A 315 80.13 -4.50 41.13
CA ASP A 315 81.19 -3.71 41.75
C ASP A 315 82.21 -3.33 40.66
N PHE A 316 82.18 -2.08 40.19
CA PHE A 316 83.17 -1.56 39.25
C PHE A 316 84.46 -1.24 40.01
N LYS A 317 85.31 -2.24 40.23
CA LYS A 317 86.71 -1.96 40.59
C LYS A 317 87.53 -1.78 39.32
N SER A 318 87.88 -0.52 39.06
CA SER A 318 88.79 -0.09 38.01
C SER A 318 90.19 -0.65 38.26
N GLU A 319 90.66 -1.57 37.41
CA GLU A 319 92.01 -1.52 36.84
C GLU A 319 92.29 -2.51 35.69
N ASP A 320 91.48 -3.54 35.49
CA ASP A 320 91.58 -4.39 34.28
C ASP A 320 90.19 -4.65 33.73
N GLY A 321 89.95 -4.32 32.45
CA GLY A 321 88.66 -4.30 31.75
C GLY A 321 87.93 -5.64 31.61
N SER A 322 87.84 -6.44 32.68
CA SER A 322 87.12 -7.69 32.76
C SER A 322 85.91 -7.54 33.68
N LEU A 323 84.73 -7.60 33.10
CA LEU A 323 83.46 -7.71 33.82
C LEU A 323 83.42 -9.06 34.56
N ARG A 324 83.72 -9.06 35.86
CA ARG A 324 83.47 -10.23 36.72
C ARG A 324 82.15 -10.03 37.47
N ALA A 325 81.18 -10.88 37.15
CA ALA A 325 79.93 -10.96 37.89
C ALA A 325 80.22 -11.36 39.36
N SER A 326 79.59 -10.68 40.32
CA SER A 326 79.73 -10.98 41.74
C SER A 326 79.29 -12.42 42.06
N PRO A 327 79.95 -13.15 43.00
CA PRO A 327 79.55 -14.49 43.46
C PRO A 327 78.10 -14.57 43.99
N GLN A 328 77.47 -13.42 44.29
CA GLN A 328 76.09 -13.33 44.75
C GLN A 328 75.03 -13.40 43.64
N PHE A 329 75.42 -13.63 42.38
CA PHE A 329 74.48 -13.86 41.28
C PHE A 329 73.48 -15.00 41.54
N TRP A 330 73.84 -15.98 42.37
CA TRP A 330 72.93 -17.06 42.75
C TRP A 330 71.71 -16.56 43.57
N ILE A 331 71.83 -15.45 44.31
CA ILE A 331 70.73 -14.82 45.07
C ILE A 331 69.66 -14.27 44.12
N PHE A 332 70.07 -13.73 42.97
CA PHE A 332 69.17 -13.30 41.91
C PHE A 332 68.32 -14.47 41.39
N ILE A 333 68.94 -15.64 41.14
CA ILE A 333 68.24 -16.84 40.67
C ILE A 333 67.26 -17.36 41.73
N VAL A 334 67.74 -17.52 42.97
CA VAL A 334 66.94 -18.08 44.09
C VAL A 334 65.76 -17.20 44.46
N THR A 335 65.84 -15.88 44.25
CA THR A 335 64.75 -14.95 44.54
C THR A 335 63.79 -14.77 43.37
N THR A 336 64.30 -14.73 42.13
CA THR A 336 63.49 -14.48 40.94
C THR A 336 62.58 -15.66 40.60
N VAL A 337 63.09 -16.90 40.67
CA VAL A 337 62.31 -18.11 40.32
C VAL A 337 61.04 -18.27 41.15
N PRO A 338 61.07 -18.24 42.50
CA PRO A 338 59.86 -18.37 43.31
C PRO A 338 58.91 -17.18 43.15
N LEU A 339 59.43 -15.96 42.95
CA LEU A 339 58.58 -14.78 42.73
C LEU A 339 57.84 -14.86 41.39
N THR A 340 58.50 -15.40 40.36
CA THR A 340 57.88 -15.67 39.05
C THR A 340 56.83 -16.79 39.15
N MET A 341 57.13 -17.86 39.89
CA MET A 341 56.15 -18.93 40.18
C MET A 341 54.93 -18.41 40.95
N LEU A 342 55.13 -17.51 41.92
CA LEU A 342 54.04 -16.93 42.71
C LEU A 342 53.15 -16.02 41.85
N THR A 343 53.75 -15.17 41.01
CA THR A 343 53.00 -14.26 40.13
C THR A 343 52.22 -14.99 39.04
N VAL A 344 52.84 -15.97 38.37
CA VAL A 344 52.16 -16.83 37.40
C VAL A 344 51.08 -17.69 38.08
N GLY A 345 51.39 -18.25 39.26
CA GLY A 345 50.45 -19.04 40.06
C GLY A 345 49.23 -18.23 40.52
N ALA A 346 49.44 -17.00 41.01
CA ALA A 346 48.37 -16.09 41.41
C ALA A 346 47.46 -15.74 40.22
N TRP A 347 48.03 -15.46 39.04
CA TRP A 347 47.25 -15.23 37.83
C TRP A 347 46.45 -16.46 37.40
N TYR A 348 47.06 -17.66 37.45
CA TYR A 348 46.38 -18.91 37.09
C TYR A 348 45.20 -19.22 38.02
N LEU A 349 45.39 -19.02 39.33
CA LEU A 349 44.33 -19.21 40.33
C LEU A 349 43.21 -18.18 40.17
N TYR A 350 43.55 -16.91 39.94
CA TYR A 350 42.58 -15.84 39.67
C TYR A 350 41.75 -16.15 38.42
N LYS A 351 42.40 -16.51 37.31
CA LYS A 351 41.75 -16.89 36.05
C LYS A 351 40.84 -18.10 36.22
N THR A 352 41.28 -19.13 36.94
CA THR A 352 40.51 -20.37 37.15
C THR A 352 39.27 -20.11 38.01
N ARG A 353 39.40 -19.31 39.08
CA ARG A 353 38.25 -18.90 39.92
C ARG A 353 37.26 -18.04 39.14
N HIS A 354 37.75 -17.06 38.39
CA HIS A 354 36.93 -16.17 37.60
C HIS A 354 36.16 -16.90 36.47
N ASN A 355 36.80 -17.88 35.81
CA ASN A 355 36.13 -18.71 34.79
C ASN A 355 35.04 -19.61 35.38
N LYS A 356 35.23 -20.16 36.58
CA LYS A 356 34.20 -20.95 37.28
C LYS A 356 32.98 -20.09 37.65
N LEU A 357 33.20 -18.87 38.14
CA LEU A 357 32.13 -17.92 38.48
C LEU A 357 31.33 -17.49 37.25
N ARG A 358 31.99 -17.22 36.12
CA ARG A 358 31.30 -16.91 34.86
C ARG A 358 30.46 -18.06 34.33
N LYS A 359 30.97 -19.29 34.37
CA LYS A 359 30.20 -20.49 33.98
C LYS A 359 28.99 -20.73 34.86
N ALA A 360 29.10 -20.50 36.18
CA ALA A 360 27.97 -20.61 37.09
C ALA A 360 26.90 -19.55 36.79
N LYS A 361 27.31 -18.31 36.47
CA LYS A 361 26.39 -17.22 36.12
C LYS A 361 25.68 -17.45 34.78
N SER A 362 26.38 -17.95 33.75
CA SER A 362 25.75 -18.27 32.46
C SER A 362 24.74 -19.41 32.54
N ILE A 363 24.96 -20.40 33.42
CA ILE A 363 24.01 -21.49 33.66
C ILE A 363 22.76 -20.98 34.39
N ALA A 364 22.93 -20.06 35.34
CA ALA A 364 21.83 -19.45 36.09
C ALA A 364 20.97 -18.47 35.25
N GLU A 365 21.51 -17.87 34.18
CA GLU A 365 20.76 -17.01 33.25
C GLU A 365 20.05 -17.80 32.13
N SER A 366 20.38 -19.10 31.96
CA SER A 366 19.78 -19.99 30.94
C SER A 366 18.64 -20.89 31.47
N VAL A 367 18.34 -20.81 32.77
CA VAL A 367 17.22 -21.48 33.47
C VAL A 367 16.24 -20.41 33.89
#